data_AF-A0A0L0LFP1-F1
#
_entry.id   AF-A0A0L0LFP1-F1
#
_cell.length_a   1.000
_cell.length_b   1.000
_cell.length_c   1.000
_cell.angle_alpha   90.00
_cell.angle_beta   90.00
_cell.angle_gamma   90.00
#
_symmetry.space_group_name_H-M   'P 1'
#
loop_
_entity.id
_entity.type
_entity.pdbx_description
1 polymer ?
#
loop_
_entity_poly.entity_id
_entity_poly.type
_entity_poly.pdbx_seq_one_letter_code
_entity_poly.pdbx_strand_id
1 'polypeptide(L)'
;MKLRIVVLVIILGILPFLYLNYIQAPVPADRMKDMSSTENAKQIGIETLKVHGYDWEKYELVSGPTYFPEGTGYVMTFEIPKTLDTAVIMSVDANTGKVLIFEPKGA
;
A
#
# COMPACT_ATOMS: atom_id res chain seq x y z
N MET A 1 21.25 -8.35 -35.86
CA MET A 1 21.20 -7.11 -35.04
C MET A 1 19.81 -6.47 -34.98
N LYS A 2 18.98 -6.51 -36.05
CA LYS A 2 17.64 -5.88 -36.07
C LYS A 2 16.61 -6.46 -35.09
N LEU A 3 16.62 -7.79 -34.87
CA LEU A 3 15.63 -8.48 -34.03
C LEU A 3 15.75 -8.16 -32.52
N ARG A 4 16.97 -7.95 -32.02
CA ARG A 4 17.23 -7.71 -30.59
C ARG A 4 16.71 -6.35 -30.10
N ILE A 5 16.71 -5.34 -30.98
CA ILE A 5 16.23 -3.98 -30.67
C ILE A 5 14.69 -3.96 -30.61
N VAL A 6 14.03 -4.69 -31.51
CA VAL A 6 12.56 -4.77 -31.55
C VAL A 6 11.99 -5.39 -30.27
N VAL A 7 12.62 -6.46 -29.77
CA VAL A 7 12.21 -7.12 -28.51
C VAL A 7 12.38 -6.18 -27.31
N LEU A 8 13.48 -5.42 -27.26
CA LEU A 8 13.75 -4.50 -26.17
C LEU A 8 12.68 -3.39 -26.07
N VAL A 9 12.24 -2.87 -27.22
CA VAL A 9 11.21 -1.83 -27.31
C VAL A 9 9.84 -2.34 -26.87
N ILE A 10 9.49 -3.58 -27.21
CA ILE A 10 8.22 -4.20 -26.80
C ILE A 10 8.18 -4.40 -25.28
N ILE A 11 9.26 -4.89 -24.67
CA ILE A 11 9.35 -5.10 -23.22
C ILE A 11 9.24 -3.75 -22.48
N LEU A 12 9.96 -2.72 -22.96
CA LEU A 12 9.89 -1.38 -22.39
C LEU A 12 8.50 -0.74 -22.53
N GLY A 13 7.74 -1.07 -23.57
CA GLY A 13 6.37 -0.59 -23.76
C GLY A 13 5.33 -1.29 -22.87
N ILE A 14 5.55 -2.56 -22.52
CA ILE A 14 4.61 -3.35 -21.70
C ILE A 14 4.84 -3.13 -20.19
N LEU A 15 6.08 -2.87 -19.76
CA LEU A 15 6.44 -2.54 -18.38
C LEU A 15 5.56 -1.45 -17.74
N PRO A 16 5.30 -0.28 -18.36
CA PRO A 16 4.44 0.74 -17.78
C PRO A 16 2.97 0.31 -17.71
N PHE A 17 2.47 -0.47 -18.68
CA PHE A 17 1.11 -1.03 -18.61
C PHE A 17 0.95 -2.04 -17.48
N LEU A 18 1.97 -2.87 -17.22
CA LEU A 18 2.01 -3.77 -16.08
C LEU A 18 2.11 -3.00 -14.75
N TYR A 19 2.91 -1.94 -14.70
CA TYR A 19 3.06 -1.08 -13.53
C TYR A 19 1.75 -0.36 -13.18
N LEU A 20 1.04 0.18 -14.18
CA LEU A 20 -0.26 0.83 -14.00
C LEU A 20 -1.35 -0.14 -13.52
N ASN A 21 -1.38 -1.37 -14.05
CA ASN A 21 -2.30 -2.41 -13.57
C ASN A 21 -1.92 -2.91 -12.17
N TYR A 22 -0.64 -2.94 -11.83
CA TYR A 22 -0.16 -3.38 -10.52
C TYR A 22 -0.55 -2.41 -9.40
N ILE A 23 -0.46 -1.10 -9.63
CA ILE A 23 -0.86 -0.07 -8.63
C ILE A 23 -2.38 -0.11 -8.35
N GLN A 24 -3.19 -0.53 -9.33
CA GLN A 24 -4.64 -0.59 -9.20
C GLN A 24 -5.18 -1.99 -8.86
N ALA A 25 -4.32 -2.99 -8.70
CA ALA A 25 -4.77 -4.33 -8.34
C ALA A 25 -5.37 -4.27 -6.92
N PRO A 26 -6.71 -4.45 -6.77
CA PRO A 26 -7.31 -4.50 -5.45
C PRO A 26 -6.69 -5.68 -4.69
N VAL A 27 -6.30 -5.46 -3.42
CA VAL A 27 -5.90 -6.57 -2.55
C VAL A 27 -7.05 -7.59 -2.56
N PRO A 28 -6.80 -8.87 -2.91
CA PRO A 28 -7.86 -9.84 -3.13
C PRO A 28 -8.74 -9.97 -1.88
N ALA A 29 -10.00 -9.59 -2.01
CA ALA A 29 -11.00 -9.58 -0.95
C ALA A 29 -11.27 -10.98 -0.34
N ASP A 30 -10.91 -12.06 -1.04
CA ASP A 30 -11.03 -13.44 -0.55
C ASP A 30 -10.13 -13.75 0.66
N ARG A 31 -9.16 -12.89 0.99
CA ARG A 31 -8.38 -13.01 2.25
C ARG A 31 -9.04 -12.33 3.46
N MET A 32 -10.16 -11.61 3.28
CA MET A 32 -10.77 -10.77 4.32
C MET A 32 -11.71 -11.53 5.27
N LYS A 33 -11.98 -12.83 5.03
CA LYS A 33 -12.94 -13.61 5.82
C LYS A 33 -12.33 -14.40 6.98
N ASP A 34 -11.02 -14.67 6.95
CA ASP A 34 -10.38 -15.66 7.83
C ASP A 34 -9.27 -15.10 8.75
N MET A 35 -8.97 -13.80 8.70
CA MET A 35 -8.05 -13.11 9.64
C MET A 35 -8.81 -12.02 10.39
N SER A 36 -8.45 -11.76 11.66
CA SER A 36 -9.01 -10.63 12.40
C SER A 36 -8.79 -9.36 11.57
N SER A 37 -9.86 -8.62 11.30
CA SER A 37 -9.93 -7.49 10.36
C SER A 37 -8.86 -6.42 10.58
N THR A 38 -8.37 -6.30 11.81
CA THR A 38 -7.23 -5.46 12.22
C THR A 38 -5.90 -5.91 11.60
N GLU A 39 -5.54 -7.20 11.71
CA GLU A 39 -4.26 -7.71 11.19
C GLU A 39 -4.21 -7.62 9.65
N ASN A 40 -5.35 -7.85 9.00
CA ASN A 40 -5.47 -7.66 7.56
C ASN A 40 -5.27 -6.19 7.15
N ALA A 41 -5.89 -5.25 7.87
CA ALA A 41 -5.71 -3.81 7.61
C ALA A 41 -4.24 -3.39 7.76
N LYS A 42 -3.53 -3.92 8.77
CA LYS A 42 -2.09 -3.69 8.95
C LYS A 42 -1.27 -4.22 7.76
N GLN A 43 -1.55 -5.45 7.29
CA GLN A 43 -0.86 -6.01 6.13
C GLN A 43 -1.09 -5.16 4.86
N ILE A 44 -2.32 -4.68 4.65
CA ILE A 44 -2.63 -3.76 3.55
C ILE A 44 -1.80 -2.48 3.66
N GLY A 45 -1.67 -1.90 4.86
CA GLY A 45 -0.83 -0.73 5.09
C GLY A 45 0.64 -0.98 4.72
N ILE A 46 1.21 -2.11 5.14
CA ILE A 46 2.60 -2.49 4.82
C ILE A 46 2.80 -2.67 3.31
N GLU A 47 1.90 -3.39 2.63
CA GLU A 47 1.98 -3.58 1.18
C GLU A 47 1.83 -2.24 0.44
N THR A 48 0.98 -1.33 0.94
CA THR A 48 0.82 0.00 0.36
C THR A 48 2.11 0.83 0.45
N LEU A 49 2.80 0.79 1.58
CA LEU A 49 4.11 1.43 1.74
C LEU A 49 5.13 0.90 0.71
N LYS A 50 5.19 -0.43 0.53
CA LYS A 50 6.07 -1.07 -0.47
C LYS A 50 5.77 -0.61 -1.88
N VAL A 51 4.49 -0.58 -2.27
CA VAL A 51 4.07 -0.17 -3.62
C VAL A 51 4.43 1.28 -3.93
N HIS A 52 4.37 2.16 -2.93
CA HIS A 52 4.75 3.57 -3.05
C HIS A 52 6.26 3.82 -2.95
N GLY A 53 7.08 2.76 -2.86
CA GLY A 53 8.54 2.85 -2.82
C GLY A 53 9.11 3.23 -1.46
N TYR A 54 8.32 3.18 -0.38
CA TYR A 54 8.83 3.36 0.97
C TYR A 54 9.57 2.12 1.44
N ASP A 55 10.69 2.36 2.13
CA ASP A 55 11.44 1.32 2.84
C ASP A 55 10.68 0.91 4.11
N TRP A 56 9.65 0.08 3.94
CA TRP A 56 8.70 -0.31 4.99
C TRP A 56 9.37 -0.93 6.22
N GLU A 57 10.57 -1.50 6.10
CA GLU A 57 11.33 -2.07 7.23
C GLU A 57 11.79 -0.99 8.22
N LYS A 58 11.85 0.27 7.78
CA LYS A 58 12.14 1.43 8.64
C LYS A 58 10.90 1.97 9.34
N TYR A 59 9.70 1.60 8.88
CA TYR A 59 8.45 2.11 9.42
C TYR A 59 7.91 1.18 10.50
N GLU A 60 7.61 1.76 11.66
CA GLU A 60 6.91 1.10 12.76
C GLU A 60 5.47 1.59 12.83
N LEU A 61 4.55 0.66 13.07
CA LEU A 61 3.15 0.99 13.34
C LEU A 61 3.06 1.58 14.76
N VAL A 62 2.85 2.89 14.86
CA VAL A 62 2.79 3.61 16.14
C VAL A 62 1.36 3.84 16.63
N SER A 63 0.38 3.79 15.73
CA SER A 63 -1.04 3.99 16.05
C SER A 63 -1.94 3.22 15.09
N GLY A 64 -3.04 2.66 15.61
CA GLY A 64 -3.97 1.82 14.87
C GLY A 64 -3.49 0.36 14.71
N PRO A 65 -4.19 -0.46 13.90
CA PRO A 65 -5.38 -0.14 13.11
C PRO A 65 -6.60 0.02 14.01
N THR A 66 -7.18 1.22 14.05
CA THR A 66 -8.39 1.50 14.83
C THR A 66 -9.57 1.60 13.89
N TYR A 67 -10.63 0.82 14.16
CA TYR A 67 -11.85 0.88 13.37
C TYR A 67 -12.55 2.22 13.59
N PHE A 68 -12.86 2.91 12.50
CA PHE A 68 -13.58 4.16 12.47
C PHE A 68 -14.96 3.92 11.83
N PRO A 69 -16.05 3.80 12.63
CA PRO A 69 -17.36 3.41 12.14
C PRO A 69 -17.95 4.36 11.10
N GLU A 70 -17.71 5.67 11.26
CA GLU A 70 -18.25 6.70 10.37
C GLU A 70 -17.63 6.69 8.97
N GLY A 71 -16.41 6.15 8.84
CA GLY A 71 -15.70 5.98 7.57
C GLY A 71 -15.65 4.54 7.07
N THR A 72 -16.36 3.62 7.74
CA THR A 72 -16.37 2.17 7.45
C THR A 72 -14.99 1.57 7.21
N GLY A 73 -13.98 2.01 7.98
CA GLY A 73 -12.58 1.70 7.69
C GLY A 73 -11.68 1.63 8.92
N TYR A 74 -10.40 1.32 8.70
CA TYR A 74 -9.35 1.30 9.70
C TYR A 74 -8.39 2.44 9.45
N VAL A 75 -8.11 3.24 10.48
CA VAL A 75 -7.07 4.27 10.43
C VAL A 75 -5.83 3.75 11.14
N MET A 76 -4.67 4.00 10.55
CA MET A 76 -3.37 3.62 11.10
C MET A 76 -2.30 4.66 10.76
N THR A 77 -1.26 4.73 11.58
CA THR A 77 -0.11 5.62 11.41
C THR A 77 1.17 4.82 11.53
N PHE A 78 2.02 4.94 10.51
CA PHE A 78 3.36 4.38 10.49
C PHE A 78 4.38 5.52 10.62
N GLU A 79 5.41 5.34 11.44
CA GLU A 79 6.47 6.31 11.64
C GLU A 79 7.84 5.65 11.49
N ILE A 80 8.84 6.40 11.01
CA ILE A 80 10.22 5.92 11.08
C ILE A 80 10.77 6.30 12.47
N PRO A 81 11.20 5.32 13.30
CA PRO A 81 11.77 5.61 14.61
C PRO A 81 12.96 6.56 14.48
N LYS A 82 13.02 7.55 15.37
CA LYS A 82 14.08 8.57 15.47
C LYS A 82 14.01 9.70 14.42
N THR A 83 13.06 9.67 13.50
CA THR A 83 12.69 10.82 12.66
C THR A 83 11.30 11.29 13.06
N LEU A 84 11.23 12.22 14.01
CA LEU A 84 9.96 12.74 14.56
C LEU A 84 9.04 13.37 13.50
N ASP A 85 9.58 13.69 12.33
CA ASP A 85 8.85 14.38 11.27
C ASP A 85 8.34 13.44 10.16
N THR A 86 8.78 12.18 10.11
CA THR A 86 8.43 11.25 9.02
C THR A 86 7.38 10.24 9.45
N ALA A 87 6.13 10.48 9.03
CA ALA A 87 4.99 9.63 9.31
C ALA A 87 4.16 9.35 8.05
N VAL A 88 3.40 8.27 8.02
CA VAL A 88 2.42 7.96 6.99
C VAL A 88 1.12 7.58 7.66
N ILE A 89 0.10 8.41 7.45
CA ILE A 89 -1.26 8.15 7.94
C ILE A 89 -2.03 7.49 6.80
N MET A 90 -2.69 6.36 7.10
CA MET A 90 -3.48 5.62 6.14
C MET A 90 -4.88 5.31 6.68
N SER A 91 -5.87 5.35 5.78
CA SER A 91 -7.21 4.83 6.02
C SER A 91 -7.49 3.70 5.03
N VAL A 92 -7.95 2.55 5.52
CA VAL A 92 -8.27 1.36 4.73
C VAL A 92 -9.74 1.01 4.91
N ASP A 93 -10.50 0.92 3.83
CA ASP A 93 -11.90 0.49 3.85
C ASP A 93 -12.00 -0.95 4.38
N ALA A 94 -12.84 -1.16 5.40
CA ALA A 94 -12.93 -2.43 6.12
C ALA A 94 -13.56 -3.56 5.28
N ASN A 95 -14.33 -3.22 4.25
CA ASN A 95 -15.08 -4.18 3.44
C ASN A 95 -14.33 -4.57 2.16
N THR A 96 -13.58 -3.63 1.58
CA THR A 96 -12.93 -3.78 0.28
C THR A 96 -11.41 -3.86 0.39
N GLY A 97 -10.84 -3.49 1.54
CA GLY A 97 -9.39 -3.44 1.74
C GLY A 97 -8.71 -2.34 0.91
N LYS A 98 -9.48 -1.42 0.32
CA LYS A 98 -8.95 -0.32 -0.46
C LYS A 98 -8.41 0.76 0.47
N VAL A 99 -7.23 1.28 0.14
CA VAL A 99 -6.70 2.48 0.79
C VAL A 99 -7.52 3.69 0.32
N LEU A 100 -8.21 4.32 1.26
CA LEU A 100 -9.04 5.51 1.02
C LEU A 100 -8.22 6.80 1.14
N ILE A 101 -7.28 6.82 2.09
CA ILE A 101 -6.42 7.97 2.38
C ILE A 101 -5.00 7.46 2.55
N PHE A 102 -4.05 8.15 1.92
CA PHE A 102 -2.61 7.95 2.08
C PHE A 102 -1.96 9.33 2.21
N GLU A 103 -1.56 9.70 3.43
CA GLU A 103 -0.99 11.01 3.72
C GLU A 103 0.40 10.84 4.35
N PRO A 104 1.49 11.00 3.57
CA PRO A 104 2.82 11.10 4.13
C PRO A 104 3.04 12.49 4.72
N LYS A 105 3.61 12.53 5.92
CA LYS A 105 4.07 13.74 6.61
C LYS A 105 5.59 13.69 6.70
N GLY A 106 6.23 14.80 6.35
CA GLY A 106 7.69 14.97 6.36
C GLY A 106 8.46 14.01 5.46
N ALA A 107 7.86 13.60 4.33
CA ALA A 107 8.53 12.95 3.20
C ALA A 107 8.81 13.95 2.08
#